data_AF-A0A1I4MEA1-F1
#
_entry.id   AF-A0A1I4MEA1-F1
#
_cell.length_a   1.000
_cell.length_b   1.000
_cell.length_c   1.000
_cell.angle_alpha   90.00
_cell.angle_beta   90.00
_cell.angle_gamma   90.00
#
_symmetry.space_group_name_H-M   'P 1'
#
loop_
_entity.id
_entity.type
_entity.pdbx_description
1 polymer ?
#
loop_
_entity_poly.entity_id
_entity_poly.type
_entity_poly.pdbx_seq_one_letter_code
_entity_poly.pdbx_strand_id
1 'polypeptide(L)'
;MSAAVAAPEAVTTSKTAAASEARAAATDAPRDRSGAVLRVLAVVAVIGGAAVAAIGFAGSYSALRALAESKGFGAFSPWFPIGVDAGIVALLALDLLLIWRGASWPVLRLLAHAMTAATVYFNANAGEQSPREDPVGALMHAVMPVLFVAAVEAARRVVIRAARLGDGRATDGVPLHRWVMAPWPTWLLYRRMRLWDVRSYPEAVRRERELTVYREMLQRKHGSIRRAPAEERLPLTMAPYGLTIEEALALPAEHEHREQERQAAAEALRLEREAEAERRAAEAEITRLKTRAAVETARHETAAEAGTAEARARAAQTAAEAKAEAEARAARRAVEEAERVAREASEAEESADASEARARALEADRRAAEAERDAAEARARASKADRETAEAKRHAAEAEAARERAEADAAEARARASKARQHAAEAERHALEAEDVARLSPRERSIRRTARMMLAAGAAADPERLPLDTIREEFGVSLSTASQYRTEAADLLAGGYSPQTA
;
A
#
# COMPACT_ATOMS: atom_id res chain seq x y z
N MET A 1 58.06 -6.14 39.36
CA MET A 1 57.59 -4.82 38.88
C MET A 1 56.33 -5.06 38.06
N SER A 2 55.17 -4.67 38.60
CA SER A 2 53.85 -4.86 37.99
C SER A 2 53.70 -4.07 36.70
N ALA A 3 53.24 -4.72 35.63
CA ALA A 3 52.69 -4.05 34.47
C ALA A 3 51.15 -4.22 34.53
N ALA A 4 50.45 -3.11 34.72
CA ALA A 4 49.00 -3.04 34.73
C ALA A 4 48.46 -3.10 33.30
N VAL A 5 47.45 -3.96 33.09
CA VAL A 5 46.67 -4.08 31.86
C VAL A 5 45.61 -2.99 31.85
N ALA A 6 45.62 -2.13 30.82
CA ALA A 6 44.58 -1.14 30.58
C ALA A 6 43.44 -1.72 29.73
N ALA A 7 42.20 -1.50 30.14
CA ALA A 7 40.98 -1.86 29.42
C ALA A 7 40.60 -0.75 28.39
N PRO A 8 39.89 -1.09 27.29
CA PRO A 8 39.48 -0.09 26.30
C PRO A 8 38.19 0.66 26.70
N GLU A 9 38.26 2.00 26.63
CA GLU A 9 37.13 2.92 26.83
C GLU A 9 36.14 2.92 25.64
N ALA A 10 34.89 3.21 25.98
CA ALA A 10 33.70 2.98 25.20
C ALA A 10 33.47 3.94 24.02
N VAL A 11 33.14 3.34 22.86
CA VAL A 11 32.56 3.99 21.68
C VAL A 11 31.07 4.28 21.94
N THR A 12 30.75 5.36 22.64
CA THR A 12 29.34 5.77 22.87
C THR A 12 29.04 7.23 22.50
N THR A 13 30.05 8.07 22.31
CA THR A 13 29.87 9.50 21.99
C THR A 13 29.51 9.78 20.53
N SER A 14 29.88 8.91 19.59
CA SER A 14 29.64 9.11 18.14
C SER A 14 28.16 8.96 17.72
N LYS A 15 27.40 8.06 18.38
CA LYS A 15 26.02 7.74 17.95
C LYS A 15 25.01 8.82 18.33
N THR A 16 25.25 9.54 19.41
CA THR A 16 24.37 10.60 19.91
C THR A 16 24.52 11.90 19.11
N ALA A 17 25.74 12.21 18.65
CA ALA A 17 26.00 13.36 17.77
C ALA A 17 25.37 13.17 16.38
N ALA A 18 25.52 11.99 15.78
CA ALA A 18 24.92 11.68 14.47
C ALA A 18 23.37 11.65 14.50
N ALA A 19 22.78 11.23 15.62
CA ALA A 19 21.33 11.27 15.81
C ALA A 19 20.79 12.69 16.02
N SER A 20 21.59 13.59 16.61
CA SER A 20 21.26 15.01 16.78
C SER A 20 21.32 15.77 15.45
N GLU A 21 22.35 15.53 14.63
CA GLU A 21 22.47 16.14 13.29
C GLU A 21 21.41 15.63 12.32
N ALA A 22 21.05 14.34 12.37
CA ALA A 22 19.94 13.79 11.57
C ALA A 22 18.57 14.35 12.00
N ARG A 23 18.39 14.70 13.28
CA ARG A 23 17.15 15.32 13.79
C ARG A 23 17.08 16.81 13.46
N ALA A 24 18.21 17.51 13.42
CA ALA A 24 18.32 18.90 12.97
C ALA A 24 18.12 19.05 11.44
N ALA A 25 18.60 18.09 10.64
CA ALA A 25 18.39 18.06 9.19
C ALA A 25 16.94 17.72 8.79
N ALA A 26 16.18 17.03 9.65
CA ALA A 26 14.77 16.71 9.42
C ALA A 26 13.81 17.90 9.68
N THR A 27 14.25 18.90 10.43
CA THR A 27 13.50 20.14 10.72
C THR A 27 13.54 21.20 9.62
N ASP A 28 14.41 21.06 8.63
CA ASP A 28 14.55 22.03 7.53
C ASP A 28 13.87 21.60 6.22
N ALA A 29 12.98 20.62 6.29
CA ALA A 29 12.11 20.29 5.16
C ALA A 29 11.10 21.46 4.96
N PRO A 30 11.02 22.08 3.76
CA PRO A 30 10.10 23.17 3.49
C PRO A 30 8.67 22.63 3.41
N ARG A 31 8.05 22.39 4.57
CA ARG A 31 6.68 21.92 4.70
C ARG A 31 5.78 23.13 5.00
N ASP A 32 4.75 23.29 4.17
CA ASP A 32 3.59 24.19 4.30
C ASP A 32 3.62 25.58 3.61
N ARG A 33 4.79 26.18 3.28
CA ARG A 33 4.79 27.43 2.47
C ARG A 33 4.23 27.21 1.07
N SER A 34 4.50 26.04 0.48
CA SER A 34 4.08 25.68 -0.88
C SER A 34 2.56 25.57 -1.02
N GLY A 35 1.84 25.15 0.02
CA GLY A 35 0.38 24.99 -0.02
C GLY A 35 -0.39 26.30 0.08
N ALA A 36 0.09 27.24 0.89
CA ALA A 36 -0.46 28.59 0.94
C ALA A 36 -0.17 29.37 -0.35
N VAL A 37 1.07 29.33 -0.83
CA VAL A 37 1.47 29.95 -2.09
C VAL A 37 0.69 29.37 -3.28
N LEU A 38 0.51 28.04 -3.34
CA LEU A 38 -0.28 27.41 -4.39
C LEU A 38 -1.76 27.82 -4.36
N ARG A 39 -2.35 27.98 -3.17
CA ARG A 39 -3.74 28.47 -3.04
C ARG A 39 -3.89 29.92 -3.49
N VAL A 40 -2.97 30.79 -3.09
CA VAL A 40 -2.95 32.19 -3.55
C VAL A 40 -2.76 32.24 -5.07
N LEU A 41 -1.82 31.45 -5.61
CA LEU A 41 -1.60 31.36 -7.06
C LEU A 41 -2.84 30.84 -7.79
N ALA A 42 -3.55 29.85 -7.24
CA ALA A 42 -4.79 29.34 -7.81
C ALA A 42 -5.89 30.40 -7.82
N VAL A 43 -6.08 31.14 -6.71
CA VAL A 43 -7.06 32.24 -6.64
C VAL A 43 -6.71 33.35 -7.63
N VAL A 44 -5.44 33.76 -7.69
CA VAL A 44 -4.97 34.76 -8.67
C VAL A 44 -5.17 34.28 -10.10
N ALA A 45 -4.89 33.00 -10.39
CA ALA A 45 -5.09 32.42 -11.71
C ALA A 45 -6.58 32.37 -12.10
N VAL A 46 -7.47 32.04 -11.14
CA VAL A 46 -8.92 32.02 -11.38
C VAL A 46 -9.46 33.43 -11.61
N ILE A 47 -9.13 34.38 -10.75
CA ILE A 47 -9.61 35.78 -10.86
C ILE A 47 -9.03 36.44 -12.11
N GLY A 48 -7.71 36.35 -12.30
CA GLY A 48 -7.02 36.90 -13.47
C GLY A 48 -7.50 36.24 -14.77
N GLY A 49 -7.68 34.92 -14.77
CA GLY A 49 -8.23 34.18 -15.90
C GLY A 49 -9.66 34.60 -16.24
N ALA A 50 -10.52 34.78 -15.22
CA ALA A 50 -11.89 35.27 -15.42
C ALA A 50 -11.92 36.70 -15.99
N ALA A 51 -11.06 37.59 -15.50
CA ALA A 51 -10.94 38.96 -16.02
C ALA A 51 -10.47 38.99 -17.49
N VAL A 52 -9.41 38.25 -17.82
CA VAL A 52 -8.90 38.13 -19.20
C VAL A 52 -9.96 37.51 -20.12
N ALA A 53 -10.67 36.48 -19.65
CA ALA A 53 -11.75 35.86 -20.40
C ALA A 53 -12.90 36.84 -20.66
N ALA A 54 -13.32 37.64 -19.66
CA ALA A 54 -14.38 38.63 -19.84
C ALA A 54 -14.01 39.73 -20.83
N ILE A 55 -12.78 40.27 -20.75
CA ILE A 55 -12.27 41.28 -21.68
C ILE A 55 -12.14 40.69 -23.09
N GLY A 56 -11.60 39.48 -23.22
CA GLY A 56 -11.45 38.79 -24.50
C GLY A 56 -12.78 38.45 -25.15
N PHE A 57 -13.75 38.01 -24.35
CA PHE A 57 -15.09 37.75 -24.80
C PHE A 57 -15.77 39.03 -25.31
N ALA A 58 -15.68 40.13 -24.57
CA ALA A 58 -16.23 41.42 -25.01
C ALA A 58 -15.62 41.91 -26.33
N GLY A 59 -14.29 41.80 -26.47
CA GLY A 59 -13.59 42.18 -27.70
C GLY A 59 -13.88 41.26 -28.89
N SER A 60 -13.94 39.94 -28.67
CA SER A 60 -14.29 38.97 -29.72
C SER A 60 -15.76 39.11 -30.13
N TYR A 61 -16.65 39.39 -29.19
CA TYR A 61 -18.08 39.62 -29.45
C TYR A 61 -18.29 40.82 -30.38
N SER A 62 -17.66 41.96 -30.08
CA SER A 62 -17.81 43.16 -30.93
C SER A 62 -17.24 42.94 -32.33
N ALA A 63 -16.08 42.27 -32.43
CA ALA A 63 -15.43 41.92 -33.69
C ALA A 63 -16.29 40.99 -34.55
N LEU A 64 -16.78 39.87 -34.00
CA LEU A 64 -17.63 38.92 -34.74
C LEU A 64 -18.99 39.50 -35.07
N ARG A 65 -19.54 40.37 -34.21
CA ARG A 65 -20.80 41.07 -34.51
C ARG A 65 -20.63 42.00 -35.70
N ALA A 66 -19.58 42.83 -35.71
CA ALA A 66 -19.28 43.73 -36.82
C ALA A 66 -19.04 42.95 -38.13
N LEU A 67 -18.35 41.82 -38.04
CA LEU A 67 -18.16 40.91 -39.17
C LEU A 67 -19.50 40.30 -39.65
N ALA A 68 -20.38 39.89 -38.75
CA ALA A 68 -21.71 39.38 -39.12
C ALA A 68 -22.56 40.47 -39.78
N GLU A 69 -22.50 41.71 -39.29
CA GLU A 69 -23.15 42.88 -39.91
C GLU A 69 -22.62 43.09 -41.34
N SER A 70 -21.30 43.08 -41.55
CA SER A 70 -20.70 43.26 -42.88
C SER A 70 -20.99 42.10 -43.85
N LYS A 71 -21.23 40.90 -43.32
CA LYS A 71 -21.63 39.71 -44.10
C LYS A 71 -23.14 39.60 -44.33
N GLY A 72 -23.93 40.59 -43.88
CA GLY A 72 -25.37 40.65 -44.17
C GLY A 72 -26.26 39.80 -43.27
N PHE A 73 -25.80 39.44 -42.06
CA PHE A 73 -26.64 38.70 -41.09
C PHE A 73 -27.77 39.55 -40.49
N GLY A 74 -27.77 40.87 -40.69
CA GLY A 74 -28.86 41.76 -40.32
C GLY A 74 -29.22 41.68 -38.84
N ALA A 75 -30.50 41.41 -38.53
CA ALA A 75 -30.97 41.28 -37.15
C ALA A 75 -30.32 40.11 -36.37
N PHE A 76 -29.70 39.15 -37.07
CA PHE A 76 -29.02 38.01 -36.44
C PHE A 76 -27.58 38.32 -36.00
N SER A 77 -27.00 39.44 -36.41
CA SER A 77 -25.59 39.75 -36.11
C SER A 77 -25.21 39.73 -34.63
N PRO A 78 -26.05 40.15 -33.67
CA PRO A 78 -25.76 40.01 -32.23
C PRO A 78 -25.76 38.55 -31.74
N TRP A 79 -26.52 37.66 -32.41
CA TRP A 79 -26.69 36.26 -32.01
C TRP A 79 -25.59 35.35 -32.57
N PHE A 80 -24.97 35.72 -33.69
CA PHE A 80 -23.92 34.91 -34.31
C PHE A 80 -22.73 34.64 -33.37
N PRO A 81 -22.09 35.65 -32.73
CA PRO A 81 -20.99 35.39 -31.79
C PRO A 81 -21.43 34.52 -30.60
N ILE A 82 -22.65 34.76 -30.08
CA ILE A 82 -23.22 34.02 -28.95
C ILE A 82 -23.39 32.54 -29.33
N GLY A 83 -23.93 32.25 -30.51
CA GLY A 83 -24.14 30.89 -30.98
C GLY A 83 -22.84 30.10 -31.16
N VAL A 84 -21.80 30.75 -31.69
CA VAL A 84 -20.48 30.13 -31.85
C VAL A 84 -19.86 29.80 -30.49
N ASP A 85 -19.79 30.77 -29.59
CA ASP A 85 -19.15 30.59 -28.28
C ASP A 85 -19.96 29.65 -27.36
N ALA A 86 -21.29 29.73 -27.36
CA ALA A 86 -22.16 28.80 -26.64
C ALA A 86 -21.98 27.36 -27.16
N GLY A 87 -21.82 27.18 -28.47
CA GLY A 87 -21.53 25.88 -29.08
C GLY A 87 -20.18 25.31 -28.62
N ILE A 88 -19.13 26.12 -28.59
CA ILE A 88 -17.81 25.74 -28.09
C ILE A 88 -17.90 25.33 -26.60
N VAL A 89 -18.53 26.15 -25.77
CA VAL A 89 -18.70 25.86 -24.33
C VAL A 89 -19.50 24.58 -24.11
N ALA A 90 -20.60 24.38 -24.86
CA ALA A 90 -21.42 23.16 -24.76
C ALA A 90 -20.63 21.90 -25.15
N LEU A 91 -19.86 21.93 -26.24
CA LEU A 91 -19.01 20.81 -26.66
C LEU A 91 -17.92 20.49 -25.62
N LEU A 92 -17.28 21.52 -25.05
CA LEU A 92 -16.23 21.35 -24.05
C LEU A 92 -16.77 20.84 -22.71
N ALA A 93 -17.95 21.32 -22.29
CA ALA A 93 -18.66 20.86 -21.11
C ALA A 93 -19.13 19.41 -21.26
N LEU A 94 -19.68 19.05 -22.42
CA LEU A 94 -20.06 17.67 -22.71
C LEU A 94 -18.85 16.74 -22.76
N ASP A 95 -17.74 17.15 -23.38
CA ASP A 95 -16.48 16.38 -23.35
C ASP A 95 -16.00 16.15 -21.90
N LEU A 96 -16.07 17.17 -21.04
CA LEU A 96 -15.71 17.03 -19.63
C LEU A 96 -16.67 16.10 -18.86
N LEU A 97 -17.97 16.20 -19.12
CA LEU A 97 -18.99 15.32 -18.54
C LEU A 97 -18.77 13.86 -18.93
N LEU A 98 -18.45 13.58 -20.20
CA LEU A 98 -18.17 12.23 -20.68
C LEU A 98 -16.91 11.67 -20.01
N ILE A 99 -15.84 12.46 -19.90
CA ILE A 99 -14.62 12.07 -19.19
C ILE A 99 -14.93 11.72 -17.73
N TRP A 100 -15.77 12.52 -17.07
CA TRP A 100 -16.19 12.25 -15.70
C TRP A 100 -17.02 10.95 -15.57
N ARG A 101 -17.73 10.55 -16.63
CA ARG A 101 -18.42 9.26 -16.73
C ARG A 101 -17.55 8.10 -17.23
N GLY A 102 -16.25 8.31 -17.40
CA GLY A 102 -15.31 7.28 -17.89
C GLY A 102 -15.42 6.98 -19.40
N ALA A 103 -16.19 7.76 -20.15
CA ALA A 103 -16.31 7.65 -21.60
C ALA A 103 -15.52 8.77 -22.26
N SER A 104 -14.54 8.47 -23.10
CA SER A 104 -13.85 9.53 -23.88
C SER A 104 -14.35 9.52 -25.32
N TRP A 105 -14.96 10.62 -25.77
CA TRP A 105 -15.34 10.78 -27.18
C TRP A 105 -14.55 11.93 -27.83
N PRO A 106 -13.36 11.66 -28.38
CA PRO A 106 -12.45 12.70 -28.86
C PRO A 106 -13.00 13.53 -30.02
N VAL A 107 -14.09 13.10 -30.65
CA VAL A 107 -14.77 13.82 -31.72
C VAL A 107 -15.36 15.14 -31.23
N LEU A 108 -15.99 15.17 -30.04
CA LEU A 108 -16.51 16.43 -29.46
C LEU A 108 -15.40 17.46 -29.30
N ARG A 109 -14.24 16.99 -28.86
CA ARG A 109 -13.06 17.81 -28.72
C ARG A 109 -12.55 18.29 -30.08
N LEU A 110 -12.50 17.44 -31.09
CA LEU A 110 -12.09 17.85 -32.43
C LEU A 110 -13.03 18.92 -32.99
N LEU A 111 -14.35 18.75 -32.80
CA LEU A 111 -15.36 19.73 -33.20
C LEU A 111 -15.18 21.06 -32.44
N ALA A 112 -14.95 21.03 -31.13
CA ALA A 112 -14.69 22.24 -30.35
C ALA A 112 -13.44 22.98 -30.85
N HIS A 113 -12.34 22.26 -31.12
CA HIS A 113 -11.12 22.87 -31.67
C HIS A 113 -11.33 23.43 -33.08
N ALA A 114 -12.09 22.73 -33.92
CA ALA A 114 -12.44 23.22 -35.26
C ALA A 114 -13.27 24.51 -35.18
N MET A 115 -14.25 24.56 -34.29
CA MET A 115 -15.03 25.78 -34.03
C MET A 115 -14.16 26.91 -33.51
N THR A 116 -13.27 26.65 -32.55
CA THR A 116 -12.38 27.71 -32.06
C THR A 116 -11.37 28.16 -33.12
N ALA A 117 -10.87 27.27 -33.97
CA ALA A 117 -10.03 27.64 -35.11
C ALA A 117 -10.78 28.57 -36.07
N ALA A 118 -12.08 28.30 -36.31
CA ALA A 118 -12.94 29.21 -37.06
C ALA A 118 -13.11 30.56 -36.33
N THR A 119 -13.31 30.59 -35.01
CA THR A 119 -13.38 31.83 -34.22
C THR A 119 -12.09 32.65 -34.29
N VAL A 120 -10.93 32.01 -34.21
CA VAL A 120 -9.62 32.64 -34.40
C VAL A 120 -9.53 33.25 -35.79
N TYR A 121 -9.92 32.49 -36.81
CA TYR A 121 -9.94 32.98 -38.19
C TYR A 121 -10.88 34.18 -38.37
N PHE A 122 -12.09 34.15 -37.82
CA PHE A 122 -13.04 35.26 -37.89
C PHE A 122 -12.51 36.51 -37.20
N ASN A 123 -11.93 36.37 -36.00
CA ASN A 123 -11.31 37.48 -35.29
C ASN A 123 -10.12 38.06 -36.07
N ALA A 124 -9.25 37.21 -36.64
CA ALA A 124 -8.12 37.66 -37.44
C ALA A 124 -8.55 38.48 -38.67
N ASN A 125 -9.74 38.21 -39.22
CA ASN A 125 -10.32 38.90 -40.38
C ASN A 125 -11.34 39.98 -40.00
N ALA A 126 -11.47 40.32 -38.72
CA ALA A 126 -12.39 41.36 -38.26
C ALA A 126 -11.81 42.78 -38.42
N GLY A 127 -10.52 42.91 -38.71
CA GLY A 127 -9.88 44.19 -39.02
C GLY A 127 -10.26 44.72 -40.40
N GLU A 128 -10.01 46.02 -40.63
CA GLU A 128 -10.28 46.68 -41.92
C GLU A 128 -9.41 46.15 -43.08
N GLN A 129 -8.22 45.65 -42.76
CA GLN A 129 -7.24 45.13 -43.71
C GLN A 129 -7.18 43.60 -43.65
N SER A 130 -6.80 42.99 -44.78
CA SER A 130 -6.58 41.54 -44.84
C SER A 130 -5.46 41.11 -43.88
N PRO A 131 -5.47 39.88 -43.32
CA PRO A 131 -4.38 39.38 -42.48
C PRO A 131 -2.99 39.37 -43.16
N ARG A 132 -2.94 39.47 -44.49
CA ARG A 132 -1.68 39.61 -45.24
C ARG A 132 -1.18 41.05 -45.31
N GLU A 133 -2.07 42.02 -45.22
CA GLU A 133 -1.79 43.44 -45.32
C GLU A 133 -1.45 44.03 -43.94
N ASP A 134 -2.18 43.62 -42.91
CA ASP A 134 -1.86 43.92 -41.50
C ASP A 134 -1.78 42.63 -40.65
N PRO A 135 -0.62 41.94 -40.66
CA PRO A 135 -0.45 40.74 -39.86
C PRO A 135 -0.46 41.02 -38.34
N VAL A 136 -0.13 42.24 -37.91
CA VAL A 136 -0.08 42.61 -36.49
C VAL A 136 -1.50 42.85 -35.98
N GLY A 137 -2.32 43.63 -36.69
CA GLY A 137 -3.73 43.84 -36.35
C GLY A 137 -4.53 42.54 -36.35
N ALA A 138 -4.32 41.68 -37.35
CA ALA A 138 -4.92 40.35 -37.38
C ALA A 138 -4.52 39.50 -36.14
N LEU A 139 -3.25 39.55 -35.74
CA LEU A 139 -2.76 38.87 -34.55
C LEU A 139 -3.39 39.43 -33.26
N MET A 140 -3.52 40.76 -33.15
CA MET A 140 -4.12 41.41 -31.98
C MET A 140 -5.57 41.00 -31.75
N HIS A 141 -6.36 40.81 -32.81
CA HIS A 141 -7.72 40.28 -32.69
C HIS A 141 -7.74 38.75 -32.45
N ALA A 142 -6.82 38.01 -33.08
CA ALA A 142 -6.72 36.55 -32.96
C ALA A 142 -6.23 36.05 -31.60
N VAL A 143 -5.49 36.87 -30.84
CA VAL A 143 -4.85 36.44 -29.58
C VAL A 143 -5.87 36.08 -28.50
N MET A 144 -7.01 36.77 -28.45
CA MET A 144 -7.99 36.59 -27.37
C MET A 144 -8.63 35.19 -27.39
N PRO A 145 -9.13 34.67 -28.52
CA PRO A 145 -9.59 33.28 -28.60
C PRO A 145 -8.48 32.23 -28.35
N VAL A 146 -7.22 32.51 -28.75
CA VAL A 146 -6.09 31.60 -28.48
C VAL A 146 -5.82 31.48 -26.99
N LEU A 147 -5.83 32.61 -26.25
CA LEU A 147 -5.69 32.61 -24.80
C LEU A 147 -6.83 31.85 -24.11
N PHE A 148 -8.06 31.96 -24.62
CA PHE A 148 -9.19 31.16 -24.14
C PHE A 148 -8.95 29.66 -24.29
N VAL A 149 -8.50 29.18 -25.47
CA VAL A 149 -8.17 27.77 -25.68
C VAL A 149 -7.09 27.30 -24.72
N ALA A 150 -6.02 28.10 -24.57
CA ALA A 150 -4.93 27.77 -23.66
C ALA A 150 -5.41 27.65 -22.19
N ALA A 151 -6.26 28.57 -21.74
CA ALA A 151 -6.83 28.56 -20.40
C ALA A 151 -7.74 27.34 -20.17
N VAL A 152 -8.64 27.03 -21.11
CA VAL A 152 -9.54 25.86 -20.99
C VAL A 152 -8.78 24.54 -21.06
N GLU A 153 -7.76 24.42 -21.92
CA GLU A 153 -6.91 23.24 -22.01
C GLU A 153 -6.09 23.04 -20.72
N ALA A 154 -5.60 24.13 -20.12
CA ALA A 154 -4.93 24.07 -18.81
C ALA A 154 -5.89 23.61 -17.71
N ALA A 155 -7.09 24.21 -17.62
CA ALA A 155 -8.11 23.81 -16.64
C ALA A 155 -8.51 22.34 -16.83
N ARG A 156 -8.74 21.90 -18.07
CA ARG A 156 -9.03 20.51 -18.41
C ARG A 156 -7.95 19.56 -17.93
N ARG A 157 -6.67 19.87 -18.14
CA ARG A 157 -5.56 19.02 -17.66
C ARG A 157 -5.58 18.86 -16.15
N VAL A 158 -5.89 19.93 -15.41
CA VAL A 158 -6.03 19.88 -13.95
C VAL A 158 -7.20 18.98 -13.55
N VAL A 159 -8.39 19.15 -14.16
CA VAL A 159 -9.57 18.34 -13.84
C VAL A 159 -9.35 16.86 -14.18
N ILE A 160 -8.79 16.56 -15.35
CA ILE A 160 -8.47 15.17 -15.76
C ILE A 160 -7.46 14.56 -14.80
N ARG A 161 -6.42 15.31 -14.39
CA ARG A 161 -5.44 14.81 -13.43
C ARG A 161 -6.09 14.53 -12.08
N ALA A 162 -6.96 15.41 -11.59
CA ALA A 162 -7.69 15.22 -10.35
C ALA A 162 -8.60 13.98 -10.41
N ALA A 163 -9.36 13.81 -11.50
CA ALA A 163 -10.21 12.63 -11.70
C ALA A 163 -9.40 11.33 -11.73
N ARG A 164 -8.26 11.31 -12.45
CA ARG A 164 -7.37 10.13 -12.50
C ARG A 164 -6.76 9.78 -11.14
N LEU A 165 -6.48 10.79 -10.31
CA LEU A 165 -5.98 10.59 -8.94
C LEU A 165 -7.09 10.01 -8.04
N GLY A 166 -8.33 10.50 -8.15
CA GLY A 166 -9.48 9.98 -7.39
C GLY A 166 -9.81 8.52 -7.71
N ASP A 167 -9.67 8.11 -8.97
CA ASP A 167 -9.95 6.75 -9.42
C ASP A 167 -8.83 5.73 -9.13
N GLY A 168 -7.69 6.15 -8.57
CA GLY A 168 -6.49 5.30 -8.42
C GLY A 168 -5.86 4.85 -9.77
N ARG A 169 -6.29 5.45 -10.89
CA ARG A 169 -5.82 5.17 -12.26
C ARG A 169 -4.70 6.10 -12.70
N ALA A 170 -4.10 6.85 -11.78
CA ALA A 170 -3.00 7.74 -12.09
C ALA A 170 -1.77 6.90 -12.48
N THR A 171 -1.45 6.91 -13.78
CA THR A 171 -0.18 6.42 -14.31
C THR A 171 0.77 7.60 -14.48
N ASP A 172 2.03 7.43 -14.10
CA ASP A 172 3.10 8.35 -14.42
C ASP A 172 3.50 8.22 -15.89
N GLY A 173 3.68 9.36 -16.55
CA GLY A 173 4.26 9.41 -17.89
C GLY A 173 5.79 9.33 -17.81
N VAL A 174 6.41 8.80 -18.86
CA VAL A 174 7.87 8.84 -18.99
C VAL A 174 8.29 10.27 -19.34
N PRO A 175 9.25 10.89 -18.62
CA PRO A 175 9.65 12.27 -18.85
C PRO A 175 10.12 12.54 -20.29
N LEU A 176 9.72 13.69 -20.86
CA LEU A 176 10.04 14.07 -22.24
C LEU A 176 11.56 14.13 -22.50
N HIS A 177 12.36 14.61 -21.54
CA HIS A 177 13.81 14.68 -21.71
C HIS A 177 14.43 13.29 -21.97
N ARG A 178 13.87 12.23 -21.39
CA ARG A 178 14.35 10.85 -21.58
C ARG A 178 14.06 10.35 -22.99
N TRP A 179 12.92 10.73 -23.57
CA TRP A 179 12.62 10.43 -24.98
C TRP A 179 13.63 11.05 -25.94
N VAL A 180 14.14 12.25 -25.62
CA VAL A 180 15.15 12.92 -26.43
C VAL A 180 16.53 12.29 -26.21
N MET A 181 16.92 12.05 -24.96
CA MET A 181 18.26 11.58 -24.60
C MET A 181 18.48 10.09 -24.84
N ALA A 182 17.43 9.28 -24.73
CA ALA A 182 17.50 7.83 -24.82
C ALA A 182 16.22 7.27 -25.47
N PRO A 183 15.92 7.60 -26.74
CA PRO A 183 14.65 7.28 -27.38
C PRO A 183 14.33 5.78 -27.35
N TRP A 184 15.32 4.94 -27.67
CA TRP A 184 15.11 3.49 -27.74
C TRP A 184 14.94 2.81 -26.36
N PRO A 185 15.83 3.02 -25.36
CA PRO A 185 15.59 2.52 -24.01
C PRO A 185 14.27 3.03 -23.41
N THR A 186 13.91 4.28 -23.70
CA THR A 186 12.66 4.90 -23.24
C THR A 186 11.44 4.22 -23.83
N TRP A 187 11.47 3.88 -25.12
CA TRP A 187 10.40 3.13 -25.76
C TRP A 187 10.23 1.74 -25.14
N LEU A 188 11.34 1.02 -24.90
CA LEU A 188 11.31 -0.30 -24.23
C LEU A 188 10.73 -0.21 -22.81
N LEU A 189 11.13 0.81 -22.04
CA LEU A 189 10.60 1.06 -20.70
C LEU A 189 9.10 1.36 -20.75
N TYR A 190 8.69 2.28 -21.64
CA TYR A 190 7.29 2.63 -21.83
C TYR A 190 6.44 1.42 -22.20
N ARG A 191 6.91 0.61 -23.17
CA ARG A 191 6.24 -0.63 -23.55
C ARG A 191 6.07 -1.57 -22.36
N ARG A 192 7.12 -1.76 -21.55
CA ARG A 192 7.07 -2.60 -20.33
C ARG A 192 6.07 -2.06 -19.31
N MET A 193 6.05 -0.74 -19.08
CA MET A 193 5.09 -0.11 -18.19
C MET A 193 3.64 -0.34 -18.64
N ARG A 194 3.37 -0.26 -19.95
CA ARG A 194 2.03 -0.45 -20.51
C ARG A 194 1.58 -1.90 -20.55
N LEU A 195 2.49 -2.84 -20.81
CA LEU A 195 2.15 -4.27 -20.88
C LEU A 195 1.91 -4.88 -19.50
N TRP A 196 2.64 -4.44 -18.48
CA TRP A 196 2.61 -5.05 -17.14
C TRP A 196 1.97 -4.15 -16.09
N ASP A 197 1.20 -3.15 -16.52
CA ASP A 197 0.52 -2.15 -15.67
C ASP A 197 1.41 -1.55 -14.57
N VAL A 198 2.69 -1.28 -14.89
CA VAL A 198 3.60 -0.58 -13.96
C VAL A 198 3.26 0.90 -14.02
N ARG A 199 2.48 1.35 -13.03
CA ARG A 199 1.92 2.71 -13.04
C ARG A 199 2.87 3.81 -12.63
N SER A 200 4.01 3.48 -12.01
CA SER A 200 4.98 4.47 -11.53
C SER A 200 6.23 4.49 -12.39
N TYR A 201 6.63 5.68 -12.85
CA TYR A 201 7.87 5.86 -13.62
C TYR A 201 9.11 5.59 -12.76
N PRO A 202 9.24 6.16 -11.53
CA PRO A 202 10.34 5.81 -10.63
C PRO A 202 10.48 4.31 -10.39
N GLU A 203 9.36 3.61 -10.22
CA GLU A 203 9.35 2.16 -10.05
C GLU A 203 9.89 1.41 -11.28
N ALA A 204 9.43 1.79 -12.47
CA ALA A 204 9.89 1.18 -13.71
C ALA A 204 11.41 1.39 -13.91
N VAL A 205 11.92 2.58 -13.60
CA VAL A 205 13.37 2.89 -13.63
C VAL A 205 14.13 2.08 -12.58
N ARG A 206 13.57 1.93 -11.38
CA ARG A 206 14.17 1.12 -10.31
C ARG A 206 14.36 -0.33 -10.77
N ARG A 207 13.32 -0.96 -11.32
CA ARG A 207 13.39 -2.32 -11.88
C ARG A 207 14.42 -2.46 -13.01
N GLU A 208 14.52 -1.47 -13.89
CA GLU A 208 15.55 -1.45 -14.94
C GLU A 208 16.97 -1.39 -14.37
N ARG A 209 17.18 -0.55 -13.34
CA ARG A 209 18.48 -0.43 -12.63
C ARG A 209 18.83 -1.72 -11.90
N GLU A 210 17.88 -2.29 -11.17
CA GLU A 210 18.04 -3.57 -10.47
C GLU A 210 18.47 -4.68 -11.43
N LEU A 211 17.80 -4.81 -12.58
CA LEU A 211 18.17 -5.81 -13.60
C LEU A 211 19.57 -5.58 -14.17
N THR A 212 19.96 -4.32 -14.33
CA THR A 212 21.30 -3.96 -14.82
C THR A 212 22.36 -4.32 -13.78
N VAL A 213 22.15 -3.95 -12.52
CA VAL A 213 23.04 -4.29 -11.40
C VAL A 213 23.13 -5.80 -11.22
N TYR A 214 22.00 -6.51 -11.25
CA TYR A 214 21.96 -7.97 -11.12
C TYR A 214 22.73 -8.67 -12.25
N ARG A 215 22.57 -8.19 -13.49
CA ARG A 215 23.32 -8.69 -14.65
C ARG A 215 24.83 -8.53 -14.44
N GLU A 216 25.28 -7.37 -13.99
CA GLU A 216 26.70 -7.09 -13.72
C GLU A 216 27.24 -7.93 -12.56
N MET A 217 26.48 -8.08 -11.47
CA MET A 217 26.85 -8.94 -10.34
C MET A 217 27.00 -10.41 -10.79
N LEU A 218 26.10 -10.89 -11.65
CA LEU A 218 26.15 -12.25 -12.17
C LEU A 218 27.36 -12.45 -13.09
N GLN A 219 27.67 -11.47 -13.93
CA GLN A 219 28.87 -11.47 -14.77
C GLN A 219 30.15 -11.44 -13.92
N ARG A 220 30.21 -10.64 -12.86
CA ARG A 220 31.35 -10.60 -11.93
C ARG A 220 31.53 -11.92 -11.19
N LYS A 221 30.44 -12.57 -10.77
CA LYS A 221 30.47 -13.84 -10.02
C LYS A 221 30.88 -15.02 -10.89
N HIS A 222 30.38 -15.11 -12.12
CA HIS A 222 30.55 -16.29 -13.00
C HIS A 222 31.48 -16.05 -14.20
N GLY A 223 32.06 -14.85 -14.32
CA GLY A 223 32.86 -14.38 -15.47
C GLY A 223 32.04 -14.11 -16.74
N SER A 224 30.90 -14.78 -16.91
CA SER A 224 29.93 -14.55 -17.98
C SER A 224 28.54 -14.92 -17.51
N ILE A 225 27.53 -14.13 -17.91
CA ILE A 225 26.11 -14.42 -17.67
C ILE A 225 25.73 -15.82 -18.19
N ARG A 226 26.39 -16.30 -19.25
CA ARG A 226 26.08 -17.60 -19.84
C ARG A 226 26.49 -18.78 -18.96
N ARG A 227 27.52 -18.59 -18.11
CA ARG A 227 28.05 -19.61 -17.19
C ARG A 227 27.29 -19.68 -15.87
N ALA A 228 26.46 -18.69 -15.59
CA ALA A 228 25.63 -18.69 -14.38
C ALA A 228 24.59 -19.83 -14.41
N PRO A 229 24.28 -20.42 -13.24
CA PRO A 229 23.21 -21.42 -13.11
C PRO A 229 21.88 -20.93 -13.66
N ALA A 230 21.04 -21.85 -14.14
CA ALA A 230 19.73 -21.50 -14.73
C ALA A 230 18.84 -20.75 -13.74
N GLU A 231 18.86 -21.14 -12.47
CA GLU A 231 18.11 -20.51 -11.37
C GLU A 231 18.57 -19.07 -11.10
N GLU A 232 19.89 -18.82 -11.02
CA GLU A 232 20.42 -17.45 -10.89
C GLU A 232 20.20 -16.59 -12.15
N ARG A 233 19.95 -17.21 -13.30
CA ARG A 233 19.61 -16.48 -14.53
C ARG A 233 18.12 -16.20 -14.67
N LEU A 234 17.29 -16.82 -13.83
CA LEU A 234 15.84 -16.78 -13.92
C LEU A 234 15.31 -15.33 -13.95
N PRO A 235 15.79 -14.38 -13.10
CA PRO A 235 15.40 -12.98 -13.18
C PRO A 235 15.61 -12.33 -14.55
N LEU A 236 16.73 -12.62 -15.22
CA LEU A 236 17.04 -12.06 -16.54
C LEU A 236 16.13 -12.65 -17.63
N THR A 237 15.75 -13.92 -17.49
CA THR A 237 14.84 -14.58 -18.42
C THR A 237 13.37 -14.24 -18.19
N MET A 238 12.99 -13.90 -16.96
CA MET A 238 11.62 -13.60 -16.55
C MET A 238 11.28 -12.10 -16.62
N ALA A 239 12.29 -11.21 -16.62
CA ALA A 239 12.10 -9.78 -16.77
C ALA A 239 11.26 -9.32 -17.98
N PRO A 240 11.35 -9.95 -19.19
CA PRO A 240 10.47 -9.63 -20.31
C PRO A 240 8.98 -9.86 -20.01
N TYR A 241 8.66 -10.79 -19.10
CA TYR A 241 7.31 -11.16 -18.67
C TYR A 241 6.80 -10.33 -17.47
N GLY A 242 7.55 -9.31 -17.06
CA GLY A 242 7.11 -8.34 -16.05
C GLY A 242 7.45 -8.70 -14.61
N LEU A 243 8.05 -9.87 -14.37
CA LEU A 243 8.46 -10.30 -13.02
C LEU A 243 9.63 -9.44 -12.50
N THR A 244 9.58 -9.15 -11.21
CA THR A 244 10.71 -8.56 -10.47
C THR A 244 11.80 -9.61 -10.22
N ILE A 245 12.97 -9.14 -9.76
CA ILE A 245 14.08 -10.05 -9.42
C ILE A 245 13.68 -10.97 -8.27
N GLU A 246 13.02 -10.42 -7.26
CA GLU A 246 12.58 -11.14 -6.06
C GLU A 246 11.53 -12.21 -6.43
N GLU A 247 10.51 -11.83 -7.21
CA GLU A 247 9.49 -12.77 -7.71
C GLU A 247 10.12 -13.89 -8.53
N ALA A 248 11.03 -13.56 -9.44
CA ALA A 248 11.69 -14.56 -10.27
C ALA A 248 12.59 -15.51 -9.47
N LEU A 249 13.28 -15.02 -8.43
CA LEU A 249 14.10 -15.86 -7.55
C LEU A 249 13.28 -16.73 -6.59
N ALA A 250 12.05 -16.32 -6.26
CA ALA A 250 11.15 -17.09 -5.41
C ALA A 250 10.52 -18.29 -6.14
N LEU A 251 10.35 -18.21 -7.47
CA LEU A 251 9.67 -19.24 -8.26
C LEU A 251 10.17 -20.67 -8.01
N PRO A 252 11.47 -21.00 -8.03
CA PRO A 252 11.94 -22.37 -7.81
C PRO A 252 11.52 -22.91 -6.45
N ALA A 253 11.69 -22.12 -5.38
CA ALA A 253 11.31 -22.51 -4.03
C ALA A 253 9.78 -22.70 -3.90
N GLU A 254 8.98 -21.85 -4.54
CA GLU A 254 7.52 -22.04 -4.58
C GLU A 254 7.12 -23.31 -5.35
N HIS A 255 7.82 -23.63 -6.44
CA HIS A 255 7.58 -24.84 -7.21
C HIS A 255 7.92 -26.09 -6.40
N GLU A 256 9.06 -26.09 -5.70
CA GLU A 256 9.46 -27.16 -4.78
C GLU A 256 8.44 -27.34 -3.66
N HIS A 257 7.99 -26.25 -3.02
CA HIS A 257 6.96 -26.30 -1.99
C HIS A 257 5.65 -26.90 -2.53
N ARG A 258 5.22 -26.47 -3.72
CA ARG A 258 4.01 -27.01 -4.39
C ARG A 258 4.16 -28.47 -4.81
N GLU A 259 5.37 -28.96 -5.10
CA GLU A 259 5.64 -30.38 -5.34
C GLU A 259 5.61 -31.17 -4.03
N GLN A 260 6.22 -30.65 -2.96
CA GLN A 260 6.20 -31.28 -1.63
C GLN A 260 4.77 -31.41 -1.09
N GLU A 261 3.95 -30.37 -1.22
CA GLU A 261 2.53 -30.42 -0.86
C GLU A 261 1.77 -31.49 -1.66
N ARG A 262 2.06 -31.60 -2.96
CA ARG A 262 1.46 -32.65 -3.81
C ARG A 262 1.91 -34.05 -3.40
N GLN A 263 3.18 -34.23 -3.06
CA GLN A 263 3.72 -35.50 -2.59
C GLN A 263 3.11 -35.89 -1.24
N ALA A 264 3.07 -34.96 -0.28
CA ALA A 264 2.45 -35.18 1.03
C ALA A 264 0.95 -35.51 0.89
N ALA A 265 0.22 -34.82 0.00
CA ALA A 265 -1.18 -35.14 -0.28
C ALA A 265 -1.35 -36.54 -0.91
N ALA A 266 -0.46 -36.93 -1.83
CA ALA A 266 -0.49 -38.25 -2.45
C ALA A 266 -0.16 -39.36 -1.44
N GLU A 267 0.79 -39.14 -0.54
CA GLU A 267 1.14 -40.08 0.53
C GLU A 267 0.00 -40.20 1.56
N ALA A 268 -0.60 -39.08 1.96
CA ALA A 268 -1.75 -39.09 2.86
C ALA A 268 -2.92 -39.92 2.28
N LEU A 269 -3.23 -39.72 0.99
CA LEU A 269 -4.26 -40.50 0.30
C LEU A 269 -3.89 -41.99 0.20
N ARG A 270 -2.60 -42.32 0.03
CA ARG A 270 -2.14 -43.72 0.00
C ARG A 270 -2.35 -44.39 1.36
N LEU A 271 -1.94 -43.72 2.44
CA LEU A 271 -2.10 -44.22 3.80
C LEU A 271 -3.58 -44.38 4.18
N GLU A 272 -4.43 -43.44 3.77
CA GLU A 272 -5.88 -43.55 3.98
C GLU A 272 -6.48 -44.78 3.28
N ARG A 273 -6.08 -45.04 2.02
CA ARG A 273 -6.52 -46.23 1.28
C ARG A 273 -6.01 -47.54 1.88
N GLU A 274 -4.77 -47.56 2.35
CA GLU A 274 -4.19 -48.71 3.06
C GLU A 274 -4.97 -49.00 4.36
N ALA A 275 -5.22 -47.96 5.16
CA ALA A 275 -6.01 -48.09 6.39
C ALA A 275 -7.46 -48.54 6.12
N GLU A 276 -8.11 -48.05 5.07
CA GLU A 276 -9.43 -48.54 4.66
C GLU A 276 -9.39 -50.00 4.21
N ALA A 277 -8.36 -50.41 3.47
CA ALA A 277 -8.22 -51.80 3.02
C ALA A 277 -8.01 -52.76 4.20
N GLU A 278 -7.18 -52.37 5.18
CA GLU A 278 -6.97 -53.13 6.41
C GLU A 278 -8.27 -53.27 7.22
N ARG A 279 -9.05 -52.18 7.36
CA ARG A 279 -10.37 -52.23 8.02
C ARG A 279 -11.31 -53.21 7.32
N ARG A 280 -11.41 -53.15 5.99
CA ARG A 280 -12.25 -54.08 5.21
C ARG A 280 -11.78 -55.53 5.35
N ALA A 281 -10.47 -55.77 5.39
CA ALA A 281 -9.92 -57.11 5.60
C ALA A 281 -10.24 -57.66 6.99
N ALA A 282 -10.11 -56.83 8.04
CA ALA A 282 -10.46 -57.20 9.41
C ALA A 282 -11.96 -57.53 9.55
N GLU A 283 -12.84 -56.72 8.95
CA GLU A 283 -14.29 -56.98 8.95
C GLU A 283 -14.66 -58.28 8.22
N ALA A 284 -13.99 -58.58 7.10
CA ALA A 284 -14.18 -59.82 6.37
C ALA A 284 -13.74 -61.05 7.19
N GLU A 285 -12.62 -60.96 7.92
CA GLU A 285 -12.12 -62.05 8.75
C GLU A 285 -13.02 -62.29 9.97
N ILE A 286 -13.50 -61.25 10.64
CA ILE A 286 -14.48 -61.36 11.73
C ILE A 286 -15.75 -62.08 11.23
N THR A 287 -16.21 -61.75 10.03
CA THR A 287 -17.39 -62.37 9.41
C THR A 287 -17.15 -63.86 9.12
N ARG A 288 -15.96 -64.22 8.62
CA ARG A 288 -15.57 -65.63 8.42
C ARG A 288 -15.56 -66.42 9.72
N LEU A 289 -14.94 -65.88 10.77
CA LEU A 289 -14.87 -66.55 12.06
C LEU A 289 -16.26 -66.78 12.66
N LYS A 290 -17.16 -65.79 12.57
CA LYS A 290 -18.57 -65.94 13.00
C LYS A 290 -19.30 -67.03 12.23
N THR A 291 -19.11 -67.08 10.91
CA THR A 291 -19.73 -68.11 10.06
C THR A 291 -19.22 -69.51 10.42
N ARG A 292 -17.91 -69.65 10.63
CA ARG A 292 -17.29 -70.92 11.04
C ARG A 292 -17.79 -71.39 12.40
N ALA A 293 -17.89 -70.48 13.37
CA ALA A 293 -18.44 -70.79 14.69
C ALA A 293 -19.88 -71.31 14.59
N ALA A 294 -20.73 -70.66 13.78
CA ALA A 294 -22.11 -71.11 13.56
C ALA A 294 -22.21 -72.51 12.92
N VAL A 295 -21.32 -72.84 11.98
CA VAL A 295 -21.26 -74.18 11.37
C VAL A 295 -20.83 -75.25 12.38
N GLU A 296 -19.85 -74.95 13.24
CA GLU A 296 -19.43 -75.89 14.30
C GLU A 296 -20.52 -76.10 15.34
N THR A 297 -21.27 -75.06 15.73
CA THR A 297 -22.44 -75.21 16.61
C THR A 297 -23.48 -76.15 15.99
N ALA A 298 -23.80 -75.98 14.71
CA ALA A 298 -24.74 -76.86 14.01
C ALA A 298 -24.22 -78.32 13.91
N ARG A 299 -22.91 -78.53 13.75
CA ARG A 299 -22.29 -79.87 13.73
C ARG A 299 -22.39 -80.57 15.09
N HIS A 300 -22.14 -79.86 16.18
CA HIS A 300 -22.27 -80.41 17.51
C HIS A 300 -23.71 -80.79 17.85
N GLU A 301 -24.70 -80.01 17.40
CA GLU A 301 -26.12 -80.36 17.51
C GLU A 301 -26.45 -81.65 16.73
N THR A 302 -25.93 -81.83 15.51
CA THR A 302 -26.13 -83.07 14.73
C THR A 302 -25.35 -84.29 15.26
N ALA A 303 -24.21 -84.08 15.91
CA ALA A 303 -23.41 -85.16 16.51
C ALA A 303 -24.01 -85.65 17.85
N ALA A 304 -24.68 -84.76 18.59
CA ALA A 304 -25.49 -85.12 19.75
C ALA A 304 -26.74 -85.94 19.38
N GLU A 305 -27.24 -85.81 18.14
CA GLU A 305 -28.32 -86.63 17.60
C GLU A 305 -27.86 -87.99 17.03
N ALA A 306 -26.54 -88.24 16.90
CA ALA A 306 -25.96 -89.46 16.30
C ALA A 306 -25.17 -90.33 17.30
N GLY A 307 -25.75 -90.59 18.48
CA GLY A 307 -25.08 -91.30 19.56
C GLY A 307 -25.96 -92.30 20.33
N THR A 308 -26.51 -93.31 19.65
CA THR A 308 -26.92 -94.57 20.30
C THR A 308 -26.37 -95.76 19.52
N ALA A 309 -25.43 -96.51 20.11
CA ALA A 309 -25.28 -97.96 19.98
C ALA A 309 -24.00 -98.44 20.69
N GLU A 310 -24.23 -98.84 21.93
CA GLU A 310 -23.64 -99.93 22.69
C GLU A 310 -22.79 -101.00 21.95
N ALA A 311 -21.85 -101.57 22.71
CA ALA A 311 -21.35 -102.94 22.59
C ALA A 311 -20.48 -103.33 21.37
N ARG A 312 -19.18 -103.05 21.48
CA ARG A 312 -18.13 -103.99 21.04
C ARG A 312 -17.12 -104.15 22.17
N ALA A 313 -17.44 -104.98 23.16
CA ALA A 313 -17.01 -106.39 23.21
C ALA A 313 -15.46 -106.46 23.17
N ARG A 314 -14.75 -106.31 24.29
CA ARG A 314 -14.58 -107.31 25.37
C ARG A 314 -14.49 -108.75 24.86
N ALA A 315 -13.39 -109.12 24.19
CA ALA A 315 -12.88 -110.50 24.09
C ALA A 315 -11.50 -110.60 23.38
N ALA A 316 -10.43 -110.07 23.98
CA ALA A 316 -9.04 -110.52 23.74
C ALA A 316 -8.17 -110.23 24.98
N GLN A 317 -8.85 -110.20 26.11
CA GLN A 317 -8.41 -109.79 27.43
C GLN A 317 -7.99 -111.06 28.17
N THR A 318 -6.68 -111.27 28.39
CA THR A 318 -6.06 -112.06 29.50
C THR A 318 -4.69 -112.71 29.22
N ALA A 319 -4.15 -112.69 28.00
CA ALA A 319 -2.77 -113.16 27.74
C ALA A 319 -1.83 -112.09 27.14
N ALA A 320 -2.38 -111.12 26.40
CA ALA A 320 -1.65 -109.91 26.01
C ALA A 320 -1.48 -108.94 27.19
N GLU A 321 -2.34 -109.02 28.21
CA GLU A 321 -2.39 -108.06 29.33
C GLU A 321 -1.09 -108.01 30.15
N ALA A 322 -0.37 -109.12 30.36
CA ALA A 322 0.84 -109.10 31.21
C ALA A 322 2.08 -108.50 30.53
N LYS A 323 2.23 -108.65 29.20
CA LYS A 323 3.34 -108.05 28.43
C LYS A 323 2.98 -106.66 27.91
N ALA A 324 1.72 -106.47 27.50
CA ALA A 324 1.17 -105.17 27.16
C ALA A 324 1.10 -104.24 28.37
N GLU A 325 0.89 -104.71 29.61
CA GLU A 325 0.95 -103.84 30.78
C GLU A 325 2.38 -103.36 31.09
N ALA A 326 3.42 -104.16 30.84
CA ALA A 326 4.80 -103.73 31.06
C ALA A 326 5.26 -102.71 30.00
N GLU A 327 4.95 -102.97 28.72
CA GLU A 327 5.21 -102.04 27.61
C GLU A 327 4.29 -100.81 27.66
N ALA A 328 3.02 -100.94 28.07
CA ALA A 328 2.13 -99.81 28.29
C ALA A 328 2.54 -98.98 29.52
N ARG A 329 3.11 -99.57 30.57
CA ARG A 329 3.66 -98.80 31.70
C ARG A 329 4.92 -98.03 31.29
N ALA A 330 5.78 -98.61 30.44
CA ALA A 330 6.95 -97.92 29.91
C ALA A 330 6.58 -96.84 28.88
N ALA A 331 5.65 -97.12 27.97
CA ALA A 331 5.14 -96.17 26.98
C ALA A 331 4.35 -95.03 27.63
N ARG A 332 3.51 -95.31 28.66
CA ARG A 332 2.81 -94.26 29.42
C ARG A 332 3.78 -93.35 30.14
N ARG A 333 4.84 -93.89 30.76
CA ARG A 333 5.87 -93.05 31.42
C ARG A 333 6.65 -92.20 30.41
N ALA A 334 6.98 -92.75 29.23
CA ALA A 334 7.65 -92.00 28.18
C ALA A 334 6.76 -90.91 27.55
N VAL A 335 5.46 -91.20 27.38
CA VAL A 335 4.46 -90.21 26.91
C VAL A 335 4.21 -89.15 27.98
N GLU A 336 4.06 -89.52 29.25
CA GLU A 336 3.89 -88.57 30.37
C GLU A 336 5.12 -87.67 30.55
N GLU A 337 6.33 -88.21 30.38
CA GLU A 337 7.57 -87.42 30.45
C GLU A 337 7.76 -86.52 29.22
N ALA A 338 7.41 -86.99 28.02
CA ALA A 338 7.40 -86.15 26.82
C ALA A 338 6.32 -85.07 26.86
N GLU A 339 5.13 -85.38 27.38
CA GLU A 339 4.07 -84.41 27.61
C GLU A 339 4.45 -83.38 28.68
N ARG A 340 5.14 -83.78 29.75
CA ARG A 340 5.64 -82.85 30.78
C ARG A 340 6.67 -81.89 30.18
N VAL A 341 7.65 -82.40 29.43
CA VAL A 341 8.67 -81.56 28.77
C VAL A 341 8.05 -80.65 27.71
N ALA A 342 7.07 -81.13 26.94
CA ALA A 342 6.36 -80.31 25.95
C ALA A 342 5.49 -79.21 26.59
N ARG A 343 4.84 -79.49 27.72
CA ARG A 343 4.08 -78.48 28.49
C ARG A 343 5.01 -77.44 29.10
N GLU A 344 6.10 -77.86 29.72
CA GLU A 344 7.10 -76.94 30.29
C GLU A 344 7.75 -76.05 29.20
N ALA A 345 8.01 -76.60 28.01
CA ALA A 345 8.52 -75.83 26.87
C ALA A 345 7.49 -74.83 26.31
N SER A 346 6.23 -75.23 26.16
CA SER A 346 5.14 -74.37 25.70
C SER A 346 4.82 -73.24 26.69
N GLU A 347 4.83 -73.53 28.00
CA GLU A 347 4.62 -72.54 29.05
C GLU A 347 5.79 -71.54 29.10
N ALA A 348 7.02 -71.98 28.81
CA ALA A 348 8.18 -71.11 28.71
C ALA A 348 8.15 -70.20 27.47
N GLU A 349 7.71 -70.71 26.31
CA GLU A 349 7.51 -69.90 25.09
C GLU A 349 6.37 -68.89 25.26
N GLU A 350 5.21 -69.30 25.78
CA GLU A 350 4.09 -68.38 26.04
C GLU A 350 4.45 -67.28 27.06
N SER A 351 5.24 -67.62 28.08
CA SER A 351 5.80 -66.67 29.05
C SER A 351 6.75 -65.66 28.39
N ALA A 352 7.64 -66.14 27.51
CA ALA A 352 8.58 -65.30 26.77
C ALA A 352 7.85 -64.34 25.81
N ASP A 353 6.91 -64.85 25.02
CA ASP A 353 6.09 -64.07 24.10
C ASP A 353 5.22 -63.03 24.83
N ALA A 354 4.64 -63.41 25.97
CA ALA A 354 3.87 -62.49 26.80
C ALA A 354 4.77 -61.38 27.40
N SER A 355 6.02 -61.68 27.74
CA SER A 355 6.97 -60.69 28.25
C SER A 355 7.42 -59.72 27.14
N GLU A 356 7.65 -60.22 25.93
CA GLU A 356 8.06 -59.42 24.78
C GLU A 356 6.91 -58.52 24.29
N ALA A 357 5.68 -59.05 24.25
CA ALA A 357 4.49 -58.26 23.93
C ALA A 357 4.27 -57.10 24.92
N ARG A 358 4.49 -57.34 26.22
CA ARG A 358 4.42 -56.29 27.25
C ARG A 358 5.51 -55.23 27.09
N ALA A 359 6.73 -55.65 26.73
CA ALA A 359 7.83 -54.72 26.46
C ALA A 359 7.52 -53.81 25.25
N ARG A 360 7.01 -54.38 24.15
CA ARG A 360 6.60 -53.63 22.95
C ARG A 360 5.44 -52.67 23.23
N ALA A 361 4.46 -53.09 24.04
CA ALA A 361 3.35 -52.23 24.45
C ALA A 361 3.83 -51.02 25.28
N LEU A 362 4.72 -51.25 26.26
CA LEU A 362 5.32 -50.17 27.06
C LEU A 362 6.16 -49.20 26.22
N GLU A 363 6.87 -49.70 25.20
CA GLU A 363 7.63 -48.86 24.29
C GLU A 363 6.71 -48.03 23.37
N ALA A 364 5.61 -48.63 22.88
CA ALA A 364 4.59 -47.92 22.11
C ALA A 364 3.93 -46.81 22.94
N ASP A 365 3.57 -47.10 24.20
CA ASP A 365 2.99 -46.11 25.12
C ASP A 365 3.96 -44.95 25.40
N ARG A 366 5.26 -45.23 25.54
CA ARG A 366 6.28 -44.17 25.70
C ARG A 366 6.38 -43.28 24.46
N ARG A 367 6.43 -43.87 23.26
CA ARG A 367 6.48 -43.10 22.01
C ARG A 367 5.21 -42.28 21.80
N ALA A 368 4.04 -42.81 22.16
CA ALA A 368 2.78 -42.07 22.13
C ALA A 368 2.81 -40.88 23.11
N ALA A 369 3.28 -41.09 24.34
CA ALA A 369 3.40 -40.02 25.34
C ALA A 369 4.42 -38.93 24.93
N GLU A 370 5.52 -39.30 24.28
CA GLU A 370 6.50 -38.35 23.73
C GLU A 370 5.90 -37.54 22.57
N ALA A 371 5.21 -38.19 21.63
CA ALA A 371 4.54 -37.51 20.52
C ALA A 371 3.45 -36.55 21.00
N GLU A 372 2.70 -36.90 22.05
CA GLU A 372 1.71 -36.00 22.66
C GLU A 372 2.35 -34.77 23.30
N ARG A 373 3.51 -34.92 23.96
CA ARG A 373 4.27 -33.80 24.54
C ARG A 373 4.80 -32.88 23.47
N ASP A 374 5.38 -33.42 22.41
CA ASP A 374 5.89 -32.62 21.28
C ASP A 374 4.75 -31.87 20.58
N ALA A 375 3.61 -32.52 20.38
CA ALA A 375 2.41 -31.87 19.84
C ALA A 375 1.87 -30.76 20.76
N ALA A 376 1.90 -30.96 22.08
CA ALA A 376 1.50 -29.95 23.06
C ALA A 376 2.46 -28.76 23.06
N GLU A 377 3.78 -29.00 22.99
CA GLU A 377 4.78 -27.94 22.87
C GLU A 377 4.65 -27.16 21.57
N ALA A 378 4.43 -27.83 20.45
CA ALA A 378 4.21 -27.18 19.16
C ALA A 378 2.98 -26.28 19.18
N ARG A 379 1.86 -26.74 19.77
CA ARG A 379 0.65 -25.94 19.97
C ARG A 379 0.88 -24.73 20.88
N ALA A 380 1.67 -24.89 21.95
CA ALA A 380 2.02 -23.80 22.85
C ALA A 380 2.90 -22.75 22.15
N ARG A 381 3.86 -23.16 21.33
CA ARG A 381 4.71 -22.26 20.53
C ARG A 381 3.89 -21.50 19.49
N ALA A 382 2.98 -22.19 18.78
CA ALA A 382 2.08 -21.57 17.82
C ALA A 382 1.17 -20.52 18.50
N SER A 383 0.54 -20.88 19.62
CA SER A 383 -0.31 -19.95 20.39
C SER A 383 0.46 -18.73 20.90
N LYS A 384 1.73 -18.91 21.28
CA LYS A 384 2.60 -17.79 21.68
C LYS A 384 2.91 -16.87 20.50
N ALA A 385 3.27 -17.42 19.33
CA ALA A 385 3.54 -16.65 18.13
C ALA A 385 2.29 -15.87 17.65
N ASP A 386 1.10 -16.47 17.77
CA ASP A 386 -0.16 -15.81 17.44
C ASP A 386 -0.44 -14.63 18.39
N ARG A 387 -0.18 -14.79 19.69
CA ARG A 387 -0.32 -13.71 20.68
C ARG A 387 0.65 -12.57 20.39
N GLU A 388 1.92 -12.86 20.14
CA GLU A 388 2.93 -11.85 19.80
C GLU A 388 2.55 -11.11 18.51
N THR A 389 2.04 -11.82 17.50
CA THR A 389 1.56 -11.20 16.26
C THR A 389 0.33 -10.32 16.49
N ALA A 390 -0.61 -10.76 17.35
CA ALA A 390 -1.78 -9.97 17.71
C ALA A 390 -1.42 -8.70 18.50
N GLU A 391 -0.47 -8.79 19.43
CA GLU A 391 0.07 -7.65 20.17
C GLU A 391 0.79 -6.66 19.26
N ALA A 392 1.63 -7.14 18.34
CA ALA A 392 2.29 -6.30 17.35
C ALA A 392 1.30 -5.55 16.44
N LYS A 393 0.22 -6.23 16.01
CA LYS A 393 -0.87 -5.60 15.23
C LYS A 393 -1.61 -4.54 16.04
N ARG A 394 -1.88 -4.77 17.33
CA ARG A 394 -2.51 -3.78 18.21
C ARG A 394 -1.64 -2.54 18.39
N HIS A 395 -0.35 -2.72 18.67
CA HIS A 395 0.58 -1.60 18.79
C HIS A 395 0.74 -0.82 17.48
N ALA A 396 0.75 -1.49 16.32
CA ALA A 396 0.76 -0.82 15.03
C ALA A 396 -0.50 0.03 14.82
N ALA A 397 -1.68 -0.51 15.14
CA ALA A 397 -2.95 0.21 15.03
C ALA A 397 -3.04 1.40 16.01
N GLU A 398 -2.56 1.24 17.24
CA GLU A 398 -2.49 2.33 18.22
C GLU A 398 -1.54 3.45 17.77
N ALA A 399 -0.39 3.09 17.19
CA ALA A 399 0.56 4.07 16.65
C ALA A 399 -0.01 4.82 15.44
N GLU A 400 -0.76 4.15 14.58
CA GLU A 400 -1.47 4.76 13.45
C GLU A 400 -2.55 5.73 13.93
N ALA A 401 -3.42 5.29 14.86
CA ALA A 401 -4.45 6.15 15.46
C ALA A 401 -3.85 7.37 16.18
N ALA A 402 -2.69 7.22 16.84
CA ALA A 402 -2.00 8.33 17.47
C ALA A 402 -1.46 9.35 16.45
N ARG A 403 -0.97 8.88 15.29
CA ARG A 403 -0.53 9.75 14.19
C ARG A 403 -1.69 10.53 13.58
N GLU A 404 -2.81 9.86 13.32
CA GLU A 404 -4.01 10.52 12.78
C GLU A 404 -4.53 11.61 13.72
N ARG A 405 -4.58 11.35 15.03
CA ARG A 405 -4.95 12.36 16.04
C ARG A 405 -3.99 13.55 16.04
N ALA A 406 -2.68 13.29 16.01
CA ALA A 406 -1.67 14.35 15.97
C ALA A 406 -1.79 15.21 14.68
N GLU A 407 -2.11 14.60 13.55
CA GLU A 407 -2.36 15.32 12.29
C GLU A 407 -3.63 16.16 12.34
N ALA A 408 -4.72 15.64 12.94
CA ALA A 408 -5.96 16.38 13.14
C ALA A 408 -5.75 17.60 14.05
N ASP A 409 -5.06 17.42 15.19
CA ASP A 409 -4.75 18.50 16.12
C ASP A 409 -3.87 19.58 15.45
N ALA A 410 -2.88 19.15 14.65
CA ALA A 410 -2.04 20.07 13.89
C ALA A 410 -2.84 20.85 12.83
N ALA A 411 -3.78 20.19 12.14
CA ALA A 411 -4.66 20.84 11.17
C ALA A 411 -5.58 21.86 11.85
N GLU A 412 -6.13 21.53 13.02
CA GLU A 412 -6.97 22.45 13.79
C GLU A 412 -6.18 23.66 14.28
N ALA A 413 -4.97 23.46 14.81
CA ALA A 413 -4.08 24.53 15.22
C ALA A 413 -3.74 25.49 14.05
N ARG A 414 -3.48 24.93 12.85
CA ARG A 414 -3.27 25.73 11.63
C ARG A 414 -4.51 26.51 11.23
N ALA A 415 -5.71 25.92 11.34
CA ALA A 415 -6.96 26.60 11.05
C ALA A 415 -7.22 27.77 12.03
N ARG A 416 -6.99 27.56 13.34
CA ARG A 416 -7.08 28.62 14.35
C ARG A 416 -6.08 29.76 14.07
N ALA A 417 -4.83 29.43 13.74
CA ALA A 417 -3.82 30.42 13.37
C ALA A 417 -4.19 31.20 12.10
N SER A 418 -4.77 30.52 11.09
CA SER A 418 -5.24 31.18 9.87
C SER A 418 -6.39 32.14 10.14
N LYS A 419 -7.38 31.74 10.96
CA LYS A 419 -8.49 32.62 11.36
C LYS A 419 -7.98 33.82 12.15
N ALA A 420 -7.05 33.63 13.08
CA ALA A 420 -6.44 34.73 13.83
C ALA A 420 -5.73 35.75 12.90
N ARG A 421 -5.03 35.27 11.86
CA ARG A 421 -4.41 36.16 10.84
C ARG A 421 -5.44 36.92 10.01
N GLN A 422 -6.55 36.29 9.64
CA GLN A 422 -7.65 36.94 8.91
C GLN A 422 -8.25 38.06 9.76
N HIS A 423 -8.58 37.78 11.02
CA HIS A 423 -9.10 38.79 11.95
C HIS A 423 -8.11 39.94 12.19
N ALA A 424 -6.81 39.65 12.30
CA ALA A 424 -5.78 40.68 12.41
C ALA A 424 -5.72 41.58 11.16
N ALA A 425 -5.80 40.98 9.96
CA ALA A 425 -5.81 41.73 8.69
C ALA A 425 -7.08 42.57 8.51
N GLU A 426 -8.24 42.05 8.92
CA GLU A 426 -9.51 42.80 8.93
C GLU A 426 -9.44 43.99 9.90
N ALA A 427 -8.90 43.78 11.11
CA ALA A 427 -8.69 44.86 12.08
C ALA A 427 -7.73 45.94 11.55
N GLU A 428 -6.67 45.55 10.84
CA GLU A 428 -5.74 46.51 10.22
C GLU A 428 -6.42 47.33 9.12
N ARG A 429 -7.25 46.70 8.29
CA ARG A 429 -8.04 47.41 7.25
C ARG A 429 -8.99 48.42 7.86
N HIS A 430 -9.77 48.04 8.87
CA HIS A 430 -10.66 48.96 9.56
C HIS A 430 -9.93 50.12 10.21
N ALA A 431 -8.75 49.87 10.78
CA ALA A 431 -7.95 50.93 11.37
C ALA A 431 -7.41 51.91 10.31
N LEU A 432 -7.01 51.44 9.13
CA LEU A 432 -6.60 52.31 8.02
C LEU A 432 -7.77 53.15 7.49
N GLU A 433 -8.97 52.55 7.36
CA GLU A 433 -10.19 53.26 6.97
C GLU A 433 -10.54 54.37 7.96
N ALA A 434 -10.45 54.10 9.27
CA ALA A 434 -10.68 55.10 10.32
C ALA A 434 -9.67 56.26 10.29
N GLU A 435 -8.39 55.96 10.04
CA GLU A 435 -7.32 56.97 9.90
C GLU A 435 -7.52 57.87 8.68
N ASP A 436 -8.03 57.31 7.57
CA ASP A 436 -8.36 58.07 6.37
C ASP A 436 -9.59 58.98 6.59
N VAL A 437 -10.63 58.48 7.27
CA VAL A 437 -11.81 59.28 7.66
C VAL A 437 -11.42 60.43 8.59
N ALA A 438 -10.52 60.18 9.55
CA ALA A 438 -10.02 61.19 10.48
C ALA A 438 -8.98 62.16 9.87
N ARG A 439 -8.57 61.95 8.60
CA ARG A 439 -7.59 62.78 7.88
C ARG A 439 -6.27 62.98 8.62
N LEU A 440 -5.78 61.93 9.28
CA LEU A 440 -4.57 62.00 10.09
C LEU A 440 -3.32 62.25 9.24
N SER A 441 -2.37 63.00 9.80
CA SER A 441 -1.07 63.24 9.20
C SER A 441 -0.22 61.96 9.12
N PRO A 442 0.79 61.90 8.22
CA PRO A 442 1.66 60.73 8.10
C PRO A 442 2.33 60.32 9.42
N ARG A 443 2.70 61.29 10.26
CA ARG A 443 3.31 61.02 11.57
C ARG A 443 2.32 60.39 12.56
N GLU A 444 1.09 60.88 12.62
CA GLU A 444 0.04 60.34 13.49
C GLU A 444 -0.34 58.91 13.10
N ARG A 445 -0.36 58.61 11.80
CA ARG A 445 -0.54 57.24 11.28
C ARG A 445 0.60 56.31 11.72
N SER A 446 1.85 56.76 11.65
CA SER A 446 3.00 55.98 12.12
C SER A 446 2.95 55.69 13.62
N ILE A 447 2.50 56.65 14.43
CA ILE A 447 2.32 56.45 15.89
C ILE A 447 1.19 55.45 16.16
N ARG A 448 0.05 55.55 15.48
CA ARG A 448 -1.07 54.58 15.61
C ARG A 448 -0.71 53.18 15.12
N ARG A 449 0.09 53.06 14.05
CA ARG A 449 0.64 51.79 13.58
C ARG A 449 1.64 51.21 14.58
N THR A 450 2.48 52.05 15.20
CA THR A 450 3.38 51.64 16.30
C THR A 450 2.59 51.14 17.52
N ALA A 451 1.48 51.80 17.88
CA ALA A 451 0.59 51.33 18.95
C ALA A 451 -0.05 49.97 18.64
N ARG A 452 -0.44 49.73 17.38
CA ARG A 452 -0.92 48.41 16.94
C ARG A 452 0.19 47.34 17.00
N MET A 453 1.42 47.67 16.62
CA MET A 453 2.57 46.77 16.75
C MET A 453 2.84 46.42 18.23
N MET A 454 2.70 47.38 19.14
CA MET A 454 2.81 47.12 20.59
C MET A 454 1.73 46.16 21.09
N LEU A 455 0.47 46.35 20.70
CA LEU A 455 -0.62 45.45 21.06
C LEU A 455 -0.38 44.04 20.53
N ALA A 456 0.07 43.91 19.29
CA ALA A 456 0.37 42.62 18.66
C ALA A 456 1.56 41.88 19.33
N ALA A 457 2.55 42.62 19.83
CA ALA A 457 3.69 42.07 20.55
C ALA A 457 3.40 41.80 22.05
N GLY A 458 2.20 42.11 22.55
CA GLY A 458 1.91 42.06 23.98
C GLY A 458 2.73 43.06 24.82
N ALA A 459 3.17 44.15 24.18
CA ALA A 459 4.01 45.22 24.74
C ALA A 459 3.18 46.42 25.24
N ALA A 460 1.85 46.31 25.31
CA ALA A 460 0.98 47.42 25.71
C ALA A 460 1.22 47.89 27.15
N ALA A 461 1.61 46.99 28.06
CA ALA A 461 1.97 47.31 29.45
C ALA A 461 3.48 47.53 29.65
N ASP A 462 4.30 47.18 28.66
CA ASP A 462 5.76 47.23 28.71
C ASP A 462 6.29 47.57 27.31
N PRO A 463 6.39 48.88 26.99
CA PRO A 463 6.79 49.35 25.66
C PRO A 463 8.19 48.90 25.23
N GLU A 464 9.07 48.54 26.19
CA GLU A 464 10.44 48.12 25.89
C GLU A 464 10.50 46.75 25.19
N ARG A 465 9.43 45.95 25.28
CA ARG A 465 9.30 44.68 24.55
C ARG A 465 9.19 44.84 23.05
N LEU A 466 8.89 46.04 22.55
CA LEU A 466 8.97 46.37 21.13
C LEU A 466 10.36 46.98 20.84
N PRO A 467 11.25 46.26 20.14
CA PRO A 467 12.58 46.76 19.84
C PRO A 467 12.52 48.00 18.94
N LEU A 468 13.40 48.97 19.19
CA LEU A 468 13.49 50.19 18.39
C LEU A 468 13.88 49.91 16.94
N ASP A 469 14.69 48.87 16.71
CA ASP A 469 15.07 48.43 15.37
C ASP A 469 13.85 47.98 14.55
N THR A 470 12.87 47.33 15.18
CA THR A 470 11.62 46.91 14.51
C THR A 470 10.81 48.10 14.02
N ILE A 471 10.70 49.15 14.83
CA ILE A 471 9.99 50.39 14.47
C ILE A 471 10.77 51.15 13.39
N ARG A 472 12.11 51.22 13.53
CA ARG A 472 12.98 51.83 12.53
C ARG A 472 12.81 51.19 11.16
N GLU A 473 12.87 49.87 11.09
CA GLU A 473 12.80 49.11 9.84
C GLU A 473 11.42 49.23 9.18
N GLU A 474 10.35 49.18 9.99
CA GLU A 474 8.98 49.31 9.51
C GLU A 474 8.72 50.67 8.84
N PHE A 475 9.22 51.76 9.44
CA PHE A 475 8.93 53.13 8.98
C PHE A 475 10.08 53.79 8.20
N GLY A 476 11.26 53.18 8.13
CA GLY A 476 12.45 53.75 7.49
C GLY A 476 12.98 55.03 8.17
N VAL A 477 12.84 55.14 9.49
CA VAL A 477 13.17 56.37 10.26
C VAL A 477 14.48 56.26 11.04
N SER A 478 14.92 57.33 11.70
CA SER A 478 16.11 57.25 12.58
C SER A 478 15.79 56.54 13.92
N LEU A 479 16.80 56.04 14.64
CA LEU A 479 16.63 55.45 15.97
C LEU A 479 16.00 56.40 16.99
N SER A 480 16.31 57.70 16.92
CA SER A 480 15.72 58.71 17.79
C SER A 480 14.23 58.92 17.47
N THR A 481 13.87 58.94 16.18
CA THR A 481 12.47 59.02 15.73
C THR A 481 11.67 57.77 16.09
N ALA A 482 12.27 56.58 15.95
CA ALA A 482 11.65 55.32 16.36
C ALA A 482 11.38 55.28 17.88
N SER A 483 12.31 55.83 18.69
CA SER A 483 12.13 55.98 20.14
C SER A 483 10.97 56.92 20.47
N GLN A 484 10.86 58.06 19.77
CA GLN A 484 9.73 58.99 19.92
C GLN A 484 8.40 58.34 19.56
N TYR A 485 8.32 57.62 18.43
CA TYR A 485 7.10 56.90 18.04
C TYR A 485 6.70 55.84 19.05
N ARG A 486 7.68 55.16 19.68
CA ARG A 486 7.42 54.19 20.74
C ARG A 486 6.81 54.85 21.97
N THR A 487 7.37 55.96 22.44
CA THR A 487 6.85 56.69 23.60
C THR A 487 5.44 57.24 23.32
N GLU A 488 5.26 57.94 22.20
CA GLU A 488 3.96 58.53 21.83
C GLU A 488 2.89 57.46 21.59
N ALA A 489 3.25 56.28 21.09
CA ALA A 489 2.34 55.15 20.94
C ALA A 489 1.92 54.53 22.28
N ALA A 490 2.84 54.46 23.26
CA ALA A 490 2.53 53.99 24.60
C ALA A 490 1.57 54.97 25.32
N ASP A 491 1.82 56.27 25.19
CA ASP A 491 0.93 57.31 25.72
C ASP A 491 -0.46 57.25 25.07
N LEU A 492 -0.52 56.98 23.76
CA LEU A 492 -1.77 56.82 23.04
C LEU A 492 -2.59 55.61 23.53
N LEU A 493 -1.93 54.48 23.80
CA LEU A 493 -2.57 53.29 24.39
C LEU A 493 -3.04 53.55 25.82
N ALA A 494 -2.23 54.24 26.63
CA ALA A 494 -2.63 54.66 27.98
C ALA A 494 -3.81 55.63 27.97
N GLY A 495 -3.94 56.44 26.92
CA GLY A 495 -5.07 57.34 26.66
C GLY A 495 -6.36 56.66 26.19
N GLY A 496 -6.40 55.32 26.11
CA GLY A 496 -7.61 54.56 25.77
C GLY A 496 -7.81 54.26 24.29
N TYR A 497 -6.79 54.44 23.45
CA TYR A 497 -6.87 54.05 22.05
C TYR A 497 -7.03 52.54 21.88
N SER A 498 -8.08 52.12 21.17
CA SER A 498 -8.27 50.75 20.71
C SER A 498 -8.52 50.74 19.21
N PRO A 499 -7.80 49.90 18.42
CA PRO A 499 -7.95 49.85 16.97
C PRO A 499 -9.32 49.35 16.50
N GLN A 500 -10.16 48.83 17.41
CA GLN A 500 -11.52 48.35 17.12
C GLN A 500 -12.59 49.42 17.33
N THR A 501 -12.27 50.53 18.02
CA THR A 501 -13.23 51.58 18.40
C THR A 501 -12.78 52.98 17.97
N ALA A 502 -11.65 53.10 17.28
CA ALA A 502 -10.98 54.36 16.94
C ALA A 502 -11.29 54.87 15.52
#